data_AF-A0A7V4ABV4-F1
#
_entry.id   AF-A0A7V4ABV4-F1
#
_cell.length_a   1.000
_cell.length_b   1.000
_cell.length_c   1.000
_cell.angle_alpha   90.00
_cell.angle_beta   90.00
_cell.angle_gamma   90.00
#
_symmetry.space_group_name_H-M   'P 1'
#
loop_
_entity.id
_entity.type
_entity.pdbx_description
1 polymer ?
#
loop_
_entity_poly.entity_id
_entity_poly.type
_entity_poly.pdbx_seq_one_letter_code
_entity_poly.pdbx_strand_id
1 'polypeptide(L)'
;MWIKISPNDTLFFRSGRPFSMGSETWADSIFPPYPSTVYGALRTFLIFERGSLREFKSGKYKDIGTPDKKGTMKIIGPFIFNSENGKTYLPSPLDLVMKKENKKKDKLFQISKLKKPEIFYAEYPLEDILIYPKREQVESAEGYLDSITFKEYLQGQNREYSFISGFYTPEPKIGIARDDITLSSKEGYLYRIPMIRLKKDYCFLVKIDGIDNIPEKGLFTLSG
;
A
#
# COMPACT_ATOMS: atom_id res chain seq x y z
N MET A 1 9.70 -2.08 17.60
CA MET A 1 10.47 -0.92 17.08
C MET A 1 9.78 -0.32 15.86
N TRP A 2 9.91 0.98 15.60
CA TRP A 2 9.43 1.61 14.35
C TRP A 2 10.59 1.89 13.40
N ILE A 3 10.43 1.59 12.11
CA ILE A 3 11.42 1.90 11.08
C ILE A 3 10.80 2.77 9.98
N LYS A 4 11.62 3.65 9.39
CA LYS A 4 11.30 4.44 8.21
C LYS A 4 11.99 3.83 7.00
N ILE A 5 11.25 3.65 5.91
CA ILE A 5 11.78 3.12 4.65
C ILE A 5 11.59 4.19 3.58
N SER A 6 12.70 4.82 3.19
CA SER A 6 12.73 5.89 2.19
C SER A 6 13.21 5.32 0.85
N PRO A 7 12.43 5.44 -0.24
CA PRO A 7 12.85 5.00 -1.56
C PRO A 7 13.95 5.89 -2.13
N ASN A 8 15.04 5.30 -2.62
CA ASN A 8 16.10 6.03 -3.32
C ASN A 8 15.78 6.26 -4.81
N ASP A 9 14.89 5.46 -5.39
CA ASP A 9 14.45 5.59 -6.78
C ASP A 9 12.96 5.22 -6.90
N THR A 10 12.47 5.13 -8.14
CA THR A 10 11.13 4.67 -8.49
C THR A 10 10.82 3.30 -7.91
N LEU A 11 9.57 3.13 -7.50
CA LEU A 11 9.03 1.89 -6.97
C LEU A 11 8.04 1.27 -7.96
N PHE A 12 7.94 -0.06 -7.94
CA PHE A 12 6.90 -0.77 -8.68
C PHE A 12 6.38 -1.99 -7.90
N PHE A 13 5.13 -1.89 -7.43
CA PHE A 13 4.48 -2.95 -6.67
C PHE A 13 3.43 -3.64 -7.53
N ARG A 14 3.86 -4.66 -8.26
CA ARG A 14 3.02 -5.40 -9.20
C ARG A 14 1.77 -5.97 -8.53
N SER A 15 0.64 -5.91 -9.22
CA SER A 15 -0.59 -6.61 -8.84
C SER A 15 -0.49 -8.13 -9.07
N GLY A 16 -1.51 -8.87 -8.63
CA GLY A 16 -1.59 -10.32 -8.88
C GLY A 16 -1.88 -10.70 -10.33
N ARG A 17 -2.04 -9.75 -11.26
CA ARG A 17 -2.27 -10.04 -12.67
C ARG A 17 -1.01 -10.65 -13.31
N PRO A 18 -1.16 -11.61 -14.25
CA PRO A 18 -0.04 -12.08 -15.06
C PRO A 18 0.66 -10.89 -15.73
N PHE A 19 1.95 -11.05 -16.00
CA PHE A 19 2.80 -10.06 -16.65
C PHE A 19 4.04 -10.85 -17.02
N SER A 20 3.94 -11.45 -18.20
CA SER A 20 4.96 -12.26 -18.82
C SER A 20 5.37 -11.55 -20.10
N MET A 21 6.67 -11.33 -20.23
CA MET A 21 7.26 -10.69 -21.41
C MET A 21 6.82 -11.43 -22.68
N GLY A 22 6.34 -10.70 -23.69
CA GLY A 22 5.80 -11.28 -24.93
C GLY A 22 4.29 -11.52 -24.98
N SER A 23 3.57 -11.34 -23.87
CA SER A 23 2.11 -11.58 -23.83
C SER A 23 1.32 -10.35 -23.34
N GLU A 24 1.73 -9.74 -22.24
CA GLU A 24 1.07 -8.57 -21.67
C GLU A 24 1.97 -7.33 -21.74
N THR A 25 1.42 -6.22 -22.24
CA THR A 25 2.14 -4.96 -22.42
C THR A 25 1.98 -3.99 -21.25
N TRP A 26 1.04 -4.26 -20.34
CA TRP A 26 0.70 -3.40 -19.22
C TRP A 26 0.69 -4.17 -17.90
N ALA A 27 1.38 -3.65 -16.88
CA ALA A 27 1.29 -4.16 -15.53
C ALA A 27 0.51 -3.18 -14.65
N ASP A 28 -0.31 -3.66 -13.72
CA ASP A 28 -0.93 -2.80 -12.71
C ASP A 28 -0.06 -2.69 -11.45
N SER A 29 -0.10 -1.52 -10.80
CA SER A 29 0.64 -1.21 -9.58
C SER A 29 -0.31 -1.00 -8.40
N ILE A 30 0.12 -1.42 -7.21
CA ILE A 30 -0.62 -1.31 -5.95
C ILE A 30 0.14 -0.40 -5.00
N PHE A 31 -0.52 0.63 -4.47
CA PHE A 31 0.09 1.56 -3.53
C PHE A 31 -0.84 1.88 -2.35
N PRO A 32 -0.34 1.85 -1.10
CA PRO A 32 0.98 1.38 -0.66
C PRO A 32 1.19 -0.12 -0.92
N PRO A 33 2.43 -0.63 -0.80
CA PRO A 33 2.67 -2.06 -0.99
C PRO A 33 1.97 -2.90 0.06
N TYR A 34 1.69 -4.16 -0.27
CA TYR A 34 1.18 -5.10 0.71
C TYR A 34 2.17 -5.31 1.87
N PRO A 35 1.65 -5.56 3.09
CA PRO A 35 2.50 -5.94 4.23
C PRO A 35 3.42 -7.12 3.90
N SER A 36 2.94 -8.11 3.14
CA SER A 36 3.74 -9.27 2.72
C SER A 36 4.99 -8.88 1.90
N THR A 37 4.87 -7.89 1.02
CA THR A 37 5.99 -7.37 0.22
C THR A 37 7.07 -6.77 1.11
N VAL A 38 6.66 -5.92 2.06
CA VAL A 38 7.57 -5.28 3.02
C VAL A 38 8.18 -6.31 3.96
N TYR A 39 7.37 -7.26 4.45
CA TYR A 39 7.83 -8.37 5.29
C TYR A 39 8.91 -9.19 4.56
N GLY A 40 8.66 -9.56 3.29
CA GLY A 40 9.62 -10.32 2.48
C GLY A 40 10.94 -9.58 2.27
N ALA A 41 10.86 -8.29 1.98
CA ALA A 41 12.03 -7.43 1.79
C ALA A 41 12.88 -7.32 3.08
N LEU A 42 12.24 -7.02 4.21
CA LEU A 42 12.90 -6.94 5.52
C LEU A 42 13.46 -8.30 5.95
N ARG A 43 12.70 -9.38 5.75
CA ARG A 43 13.14 -10.74 6.04
C ARG A 43 14.41 -11.08 5.26
N THR A 44 14.43 -10.75 3.96
CA THR A 44 15.58 -11.00 3.08
C THR A 44 16.79 -10.18 3.51
N PHE A 45 16.59 -8.88 3.79
CA PHE A 45 17.64 -8.01 4.32
C PHE A 45 18.28 -8.60 5.59
N LEU A 46 17.46 -9.00 6.56
CA LEU A 46 17.94 -9.56 7.83
C LEU A 46 18.65 -10.92 7.69
N ILE A 47 18.28 -11.73 6.69
CA ILE A 47 19.00 -12.98 6.39
C ILE A 47 20.44 -12.67 5.99
N PHE A 48 20.65 -11.69 5.11
CA PHE A 48 21.97 -11.32 4.61
C PHE A 48 22.79 -10.49 5.59
N GLU A 49 22.15 -9.65 6.41
CA GLU A 49 22.82 -8.95 7.50
C GLU A 49 23.37 -9.90 8.57
N ARG A 50 22.68 -11.01 8.84
CA ARG A 50 23.08 -11.95 9.90
C ARG A 50 23.98 -13.09 9.42
N GLY A 51 24.02 -13.34 8.12
CA GLY A 51 24.83 -14.40 7.53
C GLY A 51 24.36 -14.81 6.15
N SER A 52 24.10 -16.10 5.96
CA SER A 52 23.86 -16.67 4.63
C SER A 52 22.50 -17.35 4.46
N LEU A 53 22.09 -17.51 3.20
CA LEU A 53 20.91 -18.31 2.84
C LEU A 53 21.00 -19.77 3.32
N ARG A 54 22.21 -20.34 3.40
CA ARG A 54 22.41 -21.72 3.89
C ARG A 54 22.04 -21.83 5.37
N GLU A 55 22.46 -20.86 6.16
CA GLU A 55 22.16 -20.81 7.59
C GLU A 55 20.66 -20.54 7.85
N PHE A 56 20.05 -19.64 7.07
CA PHE A 56 18.61 -19.43 7.10
C PHE A 56 17.84 -20.73 6.78
N LYS A 57 18.24 -21.46 5.72
CA LYS A 57 17.63 -22.75 5.36
C LYS A 57 17.80 -23.80 6.46
N SER A 58 18.92 -23.80 7.18
CA SER A 58 19.15 -24.70 8.31
C SER A 58 18.33 -24.36 9.57
N GLY A 59 17.63 -23.23 9.58
CA GLY A 59 16.84 -22.78 10.74
C GLY A 59 17.66 -22.14 11.86
N LYS A 60 18.86 -21.64 11.56
CA LYS A 60 19.74 -20.95 12.52
C LYS A 60 19.04 -19.74 13.17
N TYR A 61 18.27 -18.98 12.39
CA TYR A 61 17.61 -17.75 12.81
C TYR A 61 16.12 -17.99 13.10
N LYS A 62 15.79 -18.46 14.32
CA LYS A 62 14.42 -18.85 14.70
C LYS A 62 13.39 -17.70 14.60
N ASP A 63 13.83 -16.48 14.84
CA ASP A 63 13.01 -15.26 14.78
C ASP A 63 12.63 -14.84 13.36
N ILE A 64 13.49 -15.09 12.39
CA ILE A 64 13.25 -14.90 10.94
C ILE A 64 12.55 -16.14 10.33
N GLY A 65 12.73 -17.32 10.93
CA GLY A 65 12.12 -18.59 10.53
C GLY A 65 12.93 -19.34 9.45
N THR A 66 12.24 -20.16 8.65
CA THR A 66 12.77 -20.98 7.54
C THR A 66 11.95 -20.73 6.27
N PRO A 67 12.32 -21.27 5.09
CA PRO A 67 11.51 -21.12 3.88
C PRO A 67 10.02 -21.45 4.10
N ASP A 68 9.74 -22.53 4.84
CA ASP A 68 8.38 -23.06 5.01
C ASP A 68 7.70 -22.65 6.31
N LYS A 69 8.45 -22.06 7.27
CA LYS A 69 7.92 -21.70 8.58
C LYS A 69 8.26 -20.26 8.94
N LYS A 70 7.26 -19.48 9.33
CA LYS A 70 7.45 -18.12 9.87
C LYS A 70 8.11 -18.19 11.25
N GLY A 71 9.02 -17.25 11.50
CA GLY A 71 9.59 -17.04 12.84
C GLY A 71 8.69 -16.15 13.70
N THR A 72 9.28 -15.57 14.75
CA THR A 72 8.58 -14.66 15.68
C THR A 72 8.42 -13.24 15.16
N MET A 73 9.15 -12.86 14.10
CA MET A 73 9.07 -11.53 13.49
C MET A 73 7.65 -11.23 13.01
N LYS A 74 7.13 -10.07 13.42
CA LYS A 74 5.83 -9.53 13.01
C LYS A 74 6.01 -8.10 12.51
N ILE A 75 5.19 -7.70 11.57
CA ILE A 75 5.14 -6.31 11.12
C ILE A 75 3.72 -5.75 11.19
N ILE A 76 3.62 -4.44 11.40
CA ILE A 76 2.39 -3.65 11.24
C ILE A 76 2.69 -2.49 10.30
N GLY A 77 1.83 -2.30 9.30
CA GLY A 77 2.04 -1.38 8.18
C GLY A 77 2.20 -2.17 6.86
N PRO A 78 2.73 -1.54 5.81
CA PRO A 78 3.30 -0.19 5.78
C PRO A 78 2.25 0.91 5.88
N PHE A 79 2.59 1.96 6.61
CA PHE A 79 1.84 3.22 6.60
C PHE A 79 2.59 4.27 5.78
N ILE A 80 1.87 5.20 5.18
CA ILE A 80 2.49 6.38 4.57
C ILE A 80 2.80 7.38 5.69
N PHE A 81 4.01 7.89 5.74
CA PHE A 81 4.46 8.82 6.77
C PHE A 81 5.13 10.02 6.14
N ASN A 82 4.76 11.22 6.58
CA ASN A 82 5.42 12.46 6.16
C ASN A 82 6.47 12.83 7.20
N SER A 83 7.73 12.88 6.76
CA SER A 83 8.88 13.15 7.63
C SER A 83 9.04 14.61 8.01
N GLU A 84 8.44 15.54 7.27
CA GLU A 84 8.48 16.98 7.58
C GLU A 84 7.47 17.35 8.66
N ASN A 85 6.23 16.86 8.57
CA ASN A 85 5.16 17.18 9.51
C ASN A 85 4.94 16.12 10.60
N GLY A 86 5.60 14.97 10.52
CA GLY A 86 5.54 13.89 11.51
C GLY A 86 4.21 13.12 11.55
N LYS A 87 3.35 13.28 10.53
CA LYS A 87 2.04 12.62 10.48
C LYS A 87 2.08 11.30 9.73
N THR A 88 1.27 10.36 10.22
CA THR A 88 1.00 9.09 9.55
C THR A 88 -0.35 9.17 8.85
N TYR A 89 -0.46 8.59 7.66
CA TYR A 89 -1.66 8.62 6.84
C TYR A 89 -2.23 7.21 6.67
N LEU A 90 -3.53 7.09 6.88
CA LEU A 90 -4.29 5.85 6.81
C LEU A 90 -5.36 5.96 5.72
N PRO A 91 -5.67 4.86 4.99
CA PRO A 91 -6.65 4.89 3.92
C PRO A 91 -8.00 5.35 4.47
N SER A 92 -8.73 6.13 3.66
CA SER A 92 -10.07 6.57 3.99
C SER A 92 -10.99 5.38 4.31
N PRO A 93 -11.70 5.39 5.45
CA PRO A 93 -12.71 4.39 5.76
C PRO A 93 -13.76 4.27 4.66
N LEU A 94 -14.23 3.06 4.40
CA LEU A 94 -15.15 2.77 3.28
C LEU A 94 -16.58 3.28 3.50
N ASP A 95 -16.92 3.66 4.73
CA ASP A 95 -18.19 4.33 5.06
C ASP A 95 -18.12 5.86 4.84
N LEU A 96 -16.99 6.37 4.36
CA LEU A 96 -16.86 7.73 3.91
C LEU A 96 -17.07 7.83 2.39
N VAL A 97 -17.69 8.92 1.96
CA VAL A 97 -18.00 9.19 0.55
C VAL A 97 -17.61 10.61 0.15
N MET A 98 -17.35 10.82 -1.13
CA MET A 98 -17.09 12.14 -1.73
C MET A 98 -18.26 12.57 -2.62
N LYS A 99 -18.52 13.89 -2.72
CA LYS A 99 -19.56 14.42 -3.61
C LYS A 99 -19.06 14.46 -5.05
N LYS A 100 -19.84 13.92 -5.99
CA LYS A 100 -19.47 13.80 -7.40
C LYS A 100 -19.23 15.14 -8.10
N GLU A 101 -20.09 16.12 -7.83
CA GLU A 101 -20.02 17.46 -8.44
C GLU A 101 -18.95 18.37 -7.79
N ASN A 102 -18.39 17.97 -6.65
CA ASN A 102 -17.49 18.79 -5.84
C ASN A 102 -16.16 18.10 -5.53
N LYS A 103 -15.59 17.34 -6.49
CA LYS A 103 -14.28 16.67 -6.34
C LYS A 103 -13.14 17.61 -5.95
N LYS A 104 -13.28 18.93 -6.16
CA LYS A 104 -12.29 19.95 -5.77
C LYS A 104 -12.26 20.28 -4.28
N LYS A 105 -13.26 19.88 -3.50
CA LYS A 105 -13.22 20.02 -2.04
C LYS A 105 -12.70 18.71 -1.49
N ASP A 106 -11.51 18.74 -0.91
CA ASP A 106 -10.85 17.60 -0.23
C ASP A 106 -11.60 17.20 1.05
N LYS A 107 -12.90 16.90 0.91
CA LYS A 107 -13.84 16.59 1.98
C LYS A 107 -14.52 15.25 1.72
N LEU A 108 -14.57 14.46 2.78
CA LEU A 108 -15.30 13.23 2.89
C LEU A 108 -16.47 13.39 3.84
N PHE A 109 -17.55 12.66 3.56
CA PHE A 109 -18.80 12.69 4.32
C PHE A 109 -19.12 11.28 4.79
N GLN A 110 -19.47 11.12 6.06
CA GLN A 110 -19.84 9.82 6.58
C GLN A 110 -21.25 9.41 6.15
N ILE A 111 -21.43 8.17 5.71
CA ILE A 111 -22.75 7.59 5.48
C ILE A 111 -23.43 7.28 6.82
N SER A 112 -24.75 7.35 6.82
CA SER A 112 -25.56 7.12 8.02
C SER A 112 -25.96 5.65 8.12
N LYS A 113 -25.79 5.09 9.32
CA LYS A 113 -26.37 3.80 9.69
C LYS A 113 -27.81 4.03 10.13
N LEU A 114 -28.77 3.41 9.46
CA LEU A 114 -30.19 3.48 9.77
C LEU A 114 -30.79 2.08 9.92
N LYS A 115 -31.86 1.94 10.69
CA LYS A 115 -32.68 0.73 10.66
C LYS A 115 -33.30 0.58 9.28
N LYS A 116 -33.28 -0.64 8.73
CA LYS A 116 -33.81 -0.93 7.41
C LYS A 116 -35.32 -0.62 7.36
N PRO A 117 -35.78 0.30 6.51
CA PRO A 117 -37.22 0.56 6.34
C PRO A 117 -37.94 -0.67 5.77
N GLU A 118 -39.24 -0.80 6.04
CA GLU A 118 -40.07 -1.90 5.51
C GLU A 118 -40.13 -1.89 3.97
N ILE A 119 -40.10 -0.71 3.36
CA ILE A 119 -40.09 -0.55 1.89
C ILE A 119 -38.77 -0.99 1.23
N PHE A 120 -37.70 -1.19 2.02
CA PHE A 120 -36.40 -1.59 1.49
C PHE A 120 -36.31 -3.12 1.41
N TYR A 121 -36.42 -3.65 0.19
CA TYR A 121 -36.34 -5.08 -0.09
C TYR A 121 -34.90 -5.46 -0.48
N ALA A 122 -34.36 -6.48 0.18
CA ALA A 122 -33.07 -7.08 -0.13
C ALA A 122 -33.18 -8.59 0.09
N GLU A 123 -32.53 -9.39 -0.77
CA GLU A 123 -32.51 -10.85 -0.62
C GLU A 123 -31.85 -11.31 0.68
N TYR A 124 -30.92 -10.50 1.20
CA TYR A 124 -30.25 -10.75 2.47
C TYR A 124 -30.88 -9.90 3.60
N PRO A 125 -31.35 -10.51 4.71
CA PRO A 125 -32.14 -9.83 5.73
C PRO A 125 -31.28 -8.99 6.69
N LEU A 126 -30.69 -7.90 6.20
CA LEU A 126 -29.96 -6.96 7.05
C LEU A 126 -30.93 -6.12 7.89
N GLU A 127 -30.69 -6.03 9.20
CA GLU A 127 -31.46 -5.16 10.10
C GLU A 127 -31.15 -3.67 9.91
N ASP A 128 -29.90 -3.37 9.56
CA ASP A 128 -29.39 -2.02 9.41
C ASP A 128 -28.86 -1.82 7.99
N ILE A 129 -29.01 -0.61 7.47
CA ILE A 129 -28.48 -0.18 6.18
C ILE A 129 -27.53 1.00 6.35
N LEU A 130 -26.56 1.09 5.46
CA LEU A 130 -25.68 2.24 5.32
C LEU A 130 -26.15 3.07 4.11
N ILE A 131 -26.55 4.31 4.35
CA ILE A 131 -27.07 5.20 3.30
C ILE A 131 -26.50 6.59 3.44
N TYR A 132 -26.25 7.25 2.31
CA TYR A 132 -26.06 8.68 2.27
C TYR A 132 -27.44 9.35 2.15
N PRO A 133 -27.98 9.98 3.21
CA PRO A 133 -29.40 10.37 3.25
C PRO A 133 -29.71 11.64 2.45
N LYS A 134 -28.70 12.30 1.87
CA LYS A 134 -28.89 13.54 1.12
C LYS A 134 -29.05 13.25 -0.37
N ARG A 135 -29.65 14.20 -1.10
CA ARG A 135 -30.00 14.04 -2.51
C ARG A 135 -28.79 14.12 -3.47
N GLU A 136 -27.65 14.61 -3.00
CA GLU A 136 -26.48 14.75 -3.88
C GLU A 136 -25.90 13.39 -4.24
N GLN A 137 -25.38 13.26 -5.47
CA GLN A 137 -24.66 12.05 -5.88
C GLN A 137 -23.30 11.99 -5.19
N VAL A 138 -22.98 10.81 -4.69
CA VAL A 138 -21.71 10.52 -4.02
C VAL A 138 -21.01 9.33 -4.64
N GLU A 139 -19.69 9.30 -4.50
CA GLU A 139 -18.80 8.22 -4.92
C GLU A 139 -17.98 7.75 -3.71
N SER A 140 -17.40 6.54 -3.80
CA SER A 140 -16.53 6.00 -2.75
C SER A 140 -15.40 6.96 -2.41
N ALA A 141 -15.03 7.06 -1.13
CA ALA A 141 -13.88 7.84 -0.74
C ALA A 141 -12.60 7.32 -1.40
N GLU A 142 -11.78 8.27 -1.85
CA GLU A 142 -10.39 8.05 -2.21
C GLU A 142 -9.49 8.72 -1.16
N GLY A 143 -8.18 8.49 -1.27
CA GLY A 143 -7.20 9.16 -0.44
C GLY A 143 -7.10 8.63 0.99
N TYR A 144 -6.55 9.46 1.87
CA TYR A 144 -6.08 9.08 3.19
C TYR A 144 -6.40 10.18 4.21
N LEU A 145 -6.63 9.78 5.45
CA LEU A 145 -6.77 10.67 6.60
C LEU A 145 -5.45 10.67 7.35
N ASP A 146 -5.03 11.82 7.87
CA ASP A 146 -3.92 11.83 8.83
C ASP A 146 -4.36 11.22 10.17
N SER A 147 -3.39 10.77 10.97
CA SER A 147 -3.64 10.03 12.21
C SER A 147 -4.51 10.77 13.22
N ILE A 148 -4.53 12.11 13.22
CA ILE A 148 -5.38 12.90 14.11
C ILE A 148 -6.82 12.81 13.63
N THR A 149 -7.06 13.17 12.37
CA THR A 149 -8.38 13.09 11.72
C THR A 149 -8.96 11.67 11.76
N PHE A 150 -8.12 10.64 11.58
CA PHE A 150 -8.55 9.25 11.69
C PHE A 150 -9.01 8.88 13.10
N LYS A 151 -8.34 9.43 14.14
CA LYS A 151 -8.76 9.23 15.54
C LYS A 151 -10.11 9.92 15.81
N GLU A 152 -10.30 11.14 15.33
CA GLU A 152 -11.58 11.85 15.44
C GLU A 152 -12.71 11.06 14.77
N TYR A 153 -12.42 10.46 13.60
CA TYR A 153 -13.33 9.56 12.90
C TYR A 153 -13.72 8.35 13.77
N LEU A 154 -12.74 7.65 14.35
CA LEU A 154 -13.01 6.50 15.22
C LEU A 154 -13.83 6.87 16.47
N GLN A 155 -13.68 8.11 16.94
CA GLN A 155 -14.43 8.64 18.08
C GLN A 155 -15.82 9.17 17.70
N GLY A 156 -16.17 9.21 16.40
CA GLY A 156 -17.45 9.71 15.91
C GLY A 156 -17.69 11.20 16.20
N GLN A 157 -16.61 11.98 16.35
CA GLN A 157 -16.70 13.39 16.75
C GLN A 157 -17.21 14.31 15.63
N ASN A 158 -17.01 13.90 14.38
CA ASN A 158 -17.34 14.68 13.20
C ASN A 158 -18.19 13.86 12.22
N ARG A 159 -18.79 14.54 11.23
CA ARG A 159 -19.46 13.89 10.08
C ARG A 159 -18.82 14.23 8.75
N GLU A 160 -17.86 15.15 8.78
CA GLU A 160 -17.08 15.60 7.63
C GLU A 160 -15.60 15.54 7.99
N TYR A 161 -14.78 15.06 7.05
CA TYR A 161 -13.36 14.85 7.26
C TYR A 161 -12.57 15.38 6.08
N SER A 162 -11.44 16.01 6.35
CA SER A 162 -10.47 16.33 5.29
C SER A 162 -9.67 15.09 4.94
N PHE A 163 -9.31 14.96 3.66
CA PHE A 163 -8.44 13.88 3.19
C PHE A 163 -7.28 14.44 2.37
N ILE A 164 -6.27 13.61 2.17
CA ILE A 164 -5.12 13.90 1.32
C ILE A 164 -4.89 12.76 0.34
N SER A 165 -4.34 13.09 -0.82
CA SER A 165 -3.95 12.14 -1.85
C SER A 165 -2.65 12.59 -2.53
N GLY A 166 -2.19 11.87 -3.55
CA GLY A 166 -1.05 12.28 -4.35
C GLY A 166 0.29 12.21 -3.62
N PHE A 167 0.59 11.09 -2.97
CA PHE A 167 1.87 10.85 -2.28
C PHE A 167 3.06 10.61 -3.21
N TYR A 168 2.78 10.32 -4.48
CA TYR A 168 3.78 9.99 -5.49
C TYR A 168 3.43 10.63 -6.82
N THR A 169 4.40 10.68 -7.72
CA THR A 169 4.21 11.03 -9.13
C THR A 169 4.36 9.77 -10.00
N PRO A 170 3.46 9.51 -10.96
CA PRO A 170 3.67 8.44 -11.94
C PRO A 170 4.92 8.71 -12.76
N GLU A 171 5.75 7.69 -12.95
CA GLU A 171 6.97 7.72 -13.77
C GLU A 171 7.06 6.43 -14.59
N PRO A 172 6.18 6.24 -15.59
CA PRO A 172 6.13 5.00 -16.35
C PRO A 172 7.43 4.77 -17.13
N LYS A 173 7.96 3.55 -17.08
CA LYS A 173 9.11 3.12 -17.88
C LYS A 173 8.66 2.22 -19.02
N ILE A 174 9.23 2.43 -20.20
CA ILE A 174 9.04 1.58 -21.38
C ILE A 174 10.35 0.87 -21.64
N GLY A 175 10.32 -0.44 -21.78
CA GLY A 175 11.49 -1.26 -22.07
C GLY A 175 11.27 -2.14 -23.29
N ILE A 176 12.39 -2.53 -23.90
CA ILE A 176 12.46 -3.49 -25.00
C ILE A 176 13.47 -4.58 -24.64
N ALA A 177 13.28 -5.80 -25.14
CA ALA A 177 14.39 -6.76 -25.22
C ALA A 177 15.14 -6.57 -26.54
N ARG A 178 16.47 -6.64 -26.49
CA ARG A 178 17.33 -6.58 -27.66
C ARG A 178 17.82 -7.98 -28.00
N ASP A 179 17.97 -8.26 -29.29
CA ASP A 179 18.70 -9.41 -29.77
C ASP A 179 20.20 -9.15 -29.63
N ASP A 180 20.91 -10.07 -28.97
CA ASP A 180 22.33 -9.88 -28.65
C ASP A 180 23.23 -10.01 -29.89
N ILE A 181 22.73 -10.62 -30.97
CA ILE A 181 23.47 -10.84 -32.23
C ILE A 181 23.19 -9.69 -33.20
N THR A 182 21.92 -9.43 -33.51
CA THR A 182 21.55 -8.41 -34.50
C THR A 182 21.53 -6.99 -33.93
N LEU A 183 21.56 -6.87 -32.59
CA LEU A 183 21.38 -5.61 -31.85
C LEU A 183 20.05 -4.90 -32.14
N SER A 184 19.08 -5.60 -32.73
CA SER A 184 17.73 -5.08 -32.99
C SER A 184 16.77 -5.43 -31.86
N SER A 185 15.62 -4.74 -31.79
CA SER A 185 14.55 -5.12 -30.85
C SER A 185 13.99 -6.51 -31.18
N LYS A 186 13.73 -7.32 -30.16
CA LYS A 186 12.99 -8.58 -30.32
C LYS A 186 11.50 -8.29 -30.49
N GLU A 187 10.90 -8.89 -31.49
CA GLU A 187 9.48 -8.73 -31.79
C GLU A 187 8.61 -9.25 -30.64
N GLY A 188 7.65 -8.45 -30.19
CA GLY A 188 6.77 -8.78 -29.05
C GLY A 188 7.34 -8.46 -27.66
N TYR A 189 8.58 -7.99 -27.53
CA TYR A 189 9.24 -7.75 -26.24
C TYR A 189 9.20 -6.28 -25.79
N LEU A 190 8.18 -5.53 -26.22
CA LEU A 190 7.89 -4.18 -25.72
C LEU A 190 7.06 -4.29 -24.43
N TYR A 191 7.52 -3.71 -23.33
CA TYR A 191 6.78 -3.70 -22.07
C TYR A 191 6.73 -2.31 -21.44
N ARG A 192 5.65 -2.04 -20.70
CA ARG A 192 5.46 -0.79 -19.95
C ARG A 192 5.21 -1.09 -18.47
N ILE A 193 6.00 -0.47 -17.61
CA ILE A 193 5.89 -0.58 -16.16
C ILE A 193 5.42 0.77 -15.61
N PRO A 194 4.26 0.86 -14.94
CA PRO A 194 3.81 2.09 -14.30
C PRO A 194 4.54 2.28 -12.97
N MET A 195 5.84 2.59 -13.04
CA MET A 195 6.60 2.92 -11.85
C MET A 195 6.09 4.24 -11.24
N ILE A 196 6.32 4.40 -9.95
CA ILE A 196 5.95 5.60 -9.20
C ILE A 196 7.17 6.17 -8.49
N ARG A 197 7.26 7.49 -8.40
CA ARG A 197 8.28 8.18 -7.58
C ARG A 197 7.60 8.76 -6.35
N LEU A 198 7.95 8.26 -5.17
CA LEU A 198 7.44 8.79 -3.91
C LEU A 198 7.95 10.22 -3.74
N LYS A 199 7.09 11.15 -3.31
CA LYS A 199 7.50 12.52 -3.01
C LYS A 199 8.46 12.53 -1.81
N LYS A 200 9.44 13.45 -1.82
CA LYS A 200 10.60 13.45 -0.91
C LYS A 200 10.24 13.56 0.57
N ASP A 201 9.13 14.21 0.87
CA ASP A 201 8.60 14.40 2.22
C ASP A 201 7.95 13.12 2.77
N TYR A 202 7.63 12.13 1.93
CA TYR A 202 7.00 10.87 2.33
C TYR A 202 7.96 9.68 2.35
N CYS A 203 7.71 8.77 3.27
CA CYS A 203 8.34 7.45 3.35
C CYS A 203 7.33 6.41 3.86
N PHE A 204 7.72 5.14 3.91
CA PHE A 204 6.91 4.12 4.58
C PHE A 204 7.32 3.97 6.04
N LEU A 205 6.34 3.90 6.93
CA LEU A 205 6.52 3.64 8.35
C LEU A 205 6.02 2.22 8.67
N VAL A 206 6.87 1.43 9.34
CA VAL A 206 6.59 0.03 9.66
C VAL A 206 6.95 -0.23 11.11
N LYS A 207 6.05 -0.84 11.87
CA LYS A 207 6.38 -1.39 13.19
C LYS A 207 6.88 -2.81 13.02
N ILE A 208 8.01 -3.15 13.63
CA ILE A 208 8.55 -4.49 13.68
C ILE A 208 8.60 -4.95 15.14
N ASP A 209 8.07 -6.13 15.41
CA ASP A 209 8.07 -6.77 16.74
C ASP A 209 8.56 -8.22 16.63
N GLY A 210 8.98 -8.83 17.74
CA GLY A 210 9.35 -10.25 17.82
C GLY A 210 10.71 -10.59 17.20
N ILE A 211 11.63 -9.64 17.13
CA ILE A 211 12.98 -9.81 16.60
C ILE A 211 13.93 -8.83 17.30
N ASP A 212 15.15 -9.29 17.62
CA ASP A 212 16.19 -8.50 18.26
C ASP A 212 17.27 -8.08 17.24
N ASN A 213 18.19 -7.19 17.61
CA ASN A 213 19.37 -6.84 16.78
C ASN A 213 19.04 -6.44 15.33
N ILE A 214 18.02 -5.60 15.14
CA ILE A 214 17.79 -4.97 13.83
C ILE A 214 18.82 -3.83 13.68
N PRO A 215 19.57 -3.75 12.56
CA PRO A 215 20.47 -2.63 12.29
C PRO A 215 19.74 -1.28 12.32
N GLU A 216 20.40 -0.23 12.82
CA GLU A 216 19.80 1.12 12.87
C GLU A 216 19.50 1.68 11.47
N LYS A 217 20.32 1.31 10.49
CA LYS A 217 20.22 1.72 9.09
C LYS A 217 20.65 0.57 8.19
N GLY A 218 20.15 0.56 6.96
CA GLY A 218 20.52 -0.42 5.94
C GLY A 218 19.92 -0.06 4.60
N LEU A 219 20.42 -0.70 3.54
CA LEU A 219 19.89 -0.59 2.19
C LEU A 219 19.40 -1.97 1.76
N PHE A 220 18.20 -2.03 1.22
CA PHE A 220 17.62 -3.28 0.74
C PHE A 220 16.69 -3.03 -0.44
N THR A 221 16.48 -4.08 -1.23
CA THR A 221 15.54 -4.04 -2.35
C THR A 221 14.11 -4.11 -1.83
N LEU A 222 13.33 -3.06 -2.09
CA LEU A 222 11.89 -3.03 -1.89
C LEU A 222 11.25 -2.88 -3.26
N SER A 223 10.26 -3.74 -3.56
CA SER A 223 9.62 -3.86 -4.89
C SER A 223 10.38 -4.76 -5.87
N GLY A 224 9.83 -4.95 -7.07
CA GLY A 224 10.35 -5.82 -8.12
C GLY A 224 10.73 -5.07 -9.39
#